data_AF-A0AAD0L761-F1
#
_entry.id   AF-A0AAD0L761-F1
#
_cell.length_a   1.000
_cell.length_b   1.000
_cell.length_c   1.000
_cell.angle_alpha   90.00
_cell.angle_beta   90.00
_cell.angle_gamma   90.00
#
_symmetry.space_group_name_H-M   'P 1'
#
loop_
_entity.id
_entity.type
_entity.pdbx_description
1 polymer ?
#
loop_
_entity_poly.entity_id
_entity_poly.type
_entity_poly.pdbx_seq_one_letter_code
_entity_poly.pdbx_strand_id
1 'polypeptide(L)' 'MKIKDTTTLKAIVTIITIIAAGLSASFATTLFMNMHLDMTSQVIGYVSITTYYIGLIVALMKIKTTSNHPQLEFEFSNR' A
#
# COMPACT_ATOMS: atom_id res chain seq x y z
N MET A 1 15.23 7.32 25.82
CA MET A 1 14.02 7.41 24.97
C MET A 1 14.38 6.83 23.59
N LYS A 2 13.97 5.58 23.28
CA LYS A 2 14.22 4.99 21.95
C LYS A 2 13.21 5.61 20.99
N ILE A 3 13.65 6.58 20.19
CA ILE A 3 12.88 7.09 19.06
C ILE A 3 12.74 5.92 18.09
N LYS A 4 11.61 5.21 18.17
CA LYS A 4 11.30 4.10 17.26
C LYS A 4 11.14 4.74 15.88
N ASP A 5 12.02 4.39 14.95
CA ASP A 5 12.14 5.05 13.65
C ASP A 5 10.95 4.68 12.75
N THR A 6 9.83 5.37 12.97
CA THR A 6 8.59 5.22 12.21
C THR A 6 8.74 5.69 10.76
N THR A 7 9.79 6.45 10.45
CA THR A 7 10.13 6.93 9.11
C THR A 7 10.50 5.76 8.19
N THR A 8 11.33 4.85 8.68
CA THR A 8 11.77 3.67 7.93
C THR A 8 10.59 2.74 7.61
N LEU A 9 9.67 2.53 8.56
CA LEU A 9 8.46 1.74 8.32
C LEU A 9 7.55 2.40 7.27
N LYS A 10 7.34 3.73 7.36
CA LYS A 10 6.55 4.48 6.36
C LYS A 10 7.18 4.39 4.97
N ALA A 11 8.50 4.48 4.88
CA ALA A 11 9.22 4.32 3.62
C ALA A 11 9.02 2.92 3.02
N ILE A 12 9.17 1.86 3.83
CA ILE A 12 8.94 0.47 3.39
C ILE A 12 7.51 0.28 2.88
N VAL A 13 6.51 0.72 3.65
CA VAL A 13 5.10 0.58 3.26
C VAL A 13 4.80 1.37 1.97
N THR A 14 5.42 2.54 1.79
CA THR A 14 5.28 3.32 0.56
C THR A 14 5.89 2.58 -0.63
N ILE A 15 7.09 2.01 -0.49
CA ILE A 15 7.75 1.23 -1.55
C ILE A 15 6.89 0.02 -1.94
N ILE A 16 6.38 -0.72 -0.96
CA ILE A 16 5.48 -1.86 -1.21
C ILE A 16 4.23 -1.41 -1.97
N THR A 17 3.68 -0.24 -1.62
CA THR A 17 2.53 0.34 -2.28
C THR A 17 2.80 0.67 -3.75
N ILE A 18 4.00 1.21 -4.06
CA ILE A 18 4.41 1.49 -5.45
C ILE A 18 4.55 0.19 -6.25
N ILE A 19 5.17 -0.84 -5.66
CA ILE A 19 5.31 -2.16 -6.29
C ILE A 19 3.93 -2.77 -6.57
N ALA A 20 3.02 -2.71 -5.59
CA ALA A 20 1.66 -3.20 -5.74
C ALA A 20 0.90 -2.45 -6.86
N ALA A 21 1.07 -1.13 -6.97
CA ALA A 21 0.50 -0.35 -8.06
C ALA A 21 0.99 -0.80 -9.43
N GLY A 22 2.30 -1.04 -9.58
CA GLY A 22 2.89 -1.55 -10.82
C GLY A 22 2.36 -2.94 -11.19
N LEU A 23 2.27 -3.85 -10.22
CA LEU A 23 1.70 -5.19 -10.44
C LEU A 23 0.21 -5.11 -10.81
N SER A 24 -0.58 -4.29 -10.11
CA SER A 24 -2.00 -4.08 -10.44
C SER A 24 -2.19 -3.55 -11.85
N ALA A 25 -1.35 -2.60 -12.30
CA ALA A 25 -1.39 -2.10 -13.67
C ALA A 25 -1.08 -3.21 -14.67
N SER A 26 -0.03 -4.03 -14.45
CA SER A 26 0.32 -5.15 -15.31
C SER A 26 -0.80 -6.20 -15.40
N PHE A 27 -1.43 -6.56 -14.27
CA PHE A 27 -2.57 -7.48 -14.26
C PHE A 27 -3.78 -6.88 -14.97
N ALA A 28 -4.07 -5.60 -14.76
CA ALA A 28 -5.15 -4.89 -15.44
C ALA A 28 -4.96 -4.89 -16.96
N THR A 29 -3.74 -4.65 -17.45
CA THR A 29 -3.39 -4.75 -18.88
C THR A 29 -3.75 -6.12 -19.44
N THR A 30 -3.28 -7.20 -18.80
CA THR A 30 -3.57 -8.57 -19.24
C THR A 30 -5.07 -8.86 -19.23
N LEU A 31 -5.79 -8.42 -18.19
CA LEU A 31 -7.23 -8.60 -18.08
C LEU A 31 -7.98 -7.85 -19.18
N PHE A 32 -7.63 -6.58 -19.42
CA PHE A 32 -8.29 -5.73 -20.41
C PHE A 32 -8.07 -6.24 -21.83
N MET A 33 -6.86 -6.73 -22.14
CA MET A 33 -6.57 -7.38 -23.42
C MET A 33 -7.39 -8.65 -23.60
N ASN A 34 -7.48 -9.51 -22.57
CA ASN A 34 -8.29 -10.74 -22.65
C ASN A 34 -9.79 -10.45 -22.79
N MET A 35 -10.28 -9.39 -22.16
CA MET A 35 -11.68 -8.98 -22.22
C MET A 35 -12.04 -8.15 -23.47
N HIS A 36 -11.08 -7.86 -24.34
CA HIS A 36 -11.26 -7.06 -25.56
C HIS A 36 -11.95 -5.71 -25.27
N LEU A 37 -11.59 -5.08 -24.15
CA LEU A 37 -12.17 -3.78 -23.78
C LEU A 37 -11.71 -2.69 -24.75
N ASP A 38 -12.61 -1.75 -25.04
CA ASP A 38 -12.28 -0.58 -25.82
C ASP A 38 -11.29 0.34 -25.08
N MET A 39 -10.56 1.19 -25.82
CA MET A 39 -9.56 2.07 -25.22
C MET A 39 -10.14 2.96 -24.11
N THR A 40 -11.38 3.41 -24.25
CA THR A 40 -12.03 4.29 -23.26
C THR A 40 -12.18 3.58 -21.92
N SER A 41 -12.68 2.34 -21.93
CA SER A 41 -12.82 1.53 -20.71
C SER A 41 -11.47 1.20 -20.07
N GLN A 42 -10.44 0.96 -20.88
CA GLN A 42 -9.09 0.73 -20.37
C GLN A 42 -8.55 1.98 -19.65
N VAL A 43 -8.70 3.16 -20.26
CA VAL A 43 -8.29 4.44 -19.65
C VAL A 43 -9.00 4.67 -18.32
N ILE A 44 -10.32 4.47 -18.27
CA ILE A 44 -11.10 4.60 -17.02
C ILE A 44 -10.59 3.61 -15.96
N GLY A 45 -10.30 2.37 -16.35
CA GLY A 45 -9.73 1.35 -15.48
C GLY A 45 -8.38 1.77 -14.88
N TYR A 46 -7.44 2.24 -15.72
CA TYR A 46 -6.14 2.71 -15.24
C TYR A 46 -6.25 3.95 -14.36
N VAL A 47 -7.08 4.93 -14.72
CA VAL A 47 -7.31 6.13 -13.88
C VAL A 47 -7.85 5.75 -12.51
N SER A 48 -8.75 4.76 -12.45
CA SER A 48 -9.31 4.27 -11.18
C SER A 48 -8.24 3.61 -10.32
N ILE A 49 -7.39 2.75 -10.91
CA ILE A 49 -6.26 2.11 -10.22
C ILE A 49 -5.29 3.19 -9.69
N THR A 50 -4.88 4.14 -10.52
CA THR A 50 -3.96 5.20 -10.13
C THR A 50 -4.53 6.07 -9.02
N THR A 51 -5.80 6.46 -9.10
CA THR A 51 -6.46 7.29 -8.08
C THR A 51 -6.51 6.60 -6.72
N TYR A 52 -6.81 5.30 -6.71
CA TYR A 52 -6.79 4.48 -5.49
C TYR A 52 -5.42 4.48 -4.82
N TYR A 53 -4.35 4.21 -5.58
CA TYR A 53 -2.99 4.15 -5.03
C TYR A 53 -2.46 5.52 -4.59
N ILE A 54 -2.78 6.60 -5.29
CA ILE A 54 -2.47 7.97 -4.84
C ILE A 54 -3.16 8.25 -3.51
N GLY A 55 -4.45 7.92 -3.38
CA GLY A 55 -5.21 8.09 -2.14
C GLY A 55 -4.59 7.30 -0.98
N LEU A 56 -4.16 6.06 -1.24
CA LEU A 56 -3.50 5.21 -0.26
C LEU A 56 -2.17 5.81 0.21
N ILE A 57 -1.33 6.31 -0.71
CA ILE A 57 -0.06 6.97 -0.37
C ILE A 57 -0.31 8.21 0.49
N VAL A 58 -1.27 9.06 0.11
CA VAL A 58 -1.62 10.26 0.90
C VAL A 58 -2.13 9.88 2.29
N ALA A 59 -2.95 8.84 2.39
CA ALA A 59 -3.42 8.32 3.68
C ALA A 59 -2.25 7.83 4.55
N LEU A 60 -1.33 7.05 3.98
CA LEU A 60 -0.13 6.55 4.67
C LEU A 60 0.76 7.68 5.20
N MET A 61 0.90 8.78 4.43
CA MET A 61 1.64 9.96 4.87
C MET A 61 0.96 10.66 6.05
N LYS A 62 -0.38 10.71 6.06
CA LYS A 62 -1.19 11.38 7.10
C LYS A 62 -1.38 10.56 8.37
N ILE A 63 -1.15 9.24 8.34
CA ILE A 63 -1.25 8.40 9.55
C ILE A 63 -0.20 8.85 10.58
N LYS A 64 -0.67 9.36 11.73
CA LYS A 64 0.13 9.49 12.94
C LYS A 64 0.19 8.11 13.59
N THR A 65 1.37 7.49 13.54
CA THR A 65 1.63 6.23 14.23
C THR A 65 1.69 6.51 15.73
N THR A 66 0.55 6.48 16.41
CA THR A 66 0.54 6.47 17.87
C THR A 66 1.07 5.09 18.29
N SER A 67 2.38 5.01 18.52
CA SER A 67 3.06 3.82 19.05
C SER A 67 2.74 3.61 20.54
N ASN A 68 1.46 3.62 20.90
CA ASN A 68 0.99 3.25 22.23
C ASN A 68 0.01 2.09 22.08
N HIS A 69 0.51 0.93 21.65
CA HIS A 69 -0.04 -0.32 22.13
C HIS A 69 1.12 -1.16 22.62
N PRO A 70 0.98 -1.78 23.81
CA PRO A 70 2.03 -2.53 24.45
C PRO A 70 2.50 -3.57 23.44
N GLN A 71 3.81 -3.69 23.30
CA GLN A 71 4.36 -4.90 22.74
C GLN A 71 3.69 -6.02 23.55
N LEU A 72 2.97 -6.91 22.86
CA LEU A 72 2.65 -8.22 23.40
C LEU A 72 4.03 -8.87 23.64
N GLU A 73 4.65 -8.49 24.75
CA GLU A 73 5.62 -9.28 25.44
C GLU A 73 4.85 -10.56 25.72
N PHE A 74 5.03 -11.54 24.85
CA PHE A 74 4.93 -12.92 25.26
C PHE A 74 5.99 -13.07 26.36
N GLU A 75 5.63 -12.69 27.58
CA GLU A 75 6.26 -13.16 28.79
C GLU A 75 6.04 -14.68 28.78
N PHE A 76 6.92 -15.40 28.07
CA PHE A 76 7.29 -16.74 28.48
C PHE A 76 8.10 -16.59 29.77
N SER A 77 7.42 -16.16 30.84
CA SER A 77 7.89 -16.31 32.20
C SER A 77 7.86 -17.81 32.46
N ASN A 78 9.03 -18.44 32.33
CA ASN A 78 9.31 -19.78 32.81
C ASN A 78 8.56 -20.07 34.12
N ARG A 79 7.56 -20.95 34.05
CA ARG A 79 7.10 -21.78 35.15
C ARG A 79 6.91 -23.19 34.60
#